data_AF-A0A832E516-F1
#
_entry.id   AF-A0A832E516-F1
#
_cell.length_a   1.000
_cell.length_b   1.000
_cell.length_c   1.000
_cell.angle_alpha   90.00
_cell.angle_beta   90.00
_cell.angle_gamma   90.00
#
_symmetry.space_group_name_H-M   'P 1'
#
loop_
_entity.id
_entity.type
_entity.pdbx_description
1 polymer ?
#
loop_
_entity_poly.entity_id
_entity_poly.type
_entity_poly.pdbx_seq_one_letter_code
_entity_poly.pdbx_strand_id
1 'polypeptide(L)'
;MYSTPLQNYEFSLKGKVFFSSHYARKTGGTILNADILEKEIWNNAWGTILNRAKAKIKTRGVTSVTVDIQNYNIEDKSFVHIPIYQATYTYDGREYLFLADASDARMIYAEIPVGTGFRMLALGGAAASLVAGIIVSIIGIQANLPVFAITSFIGFLAIAAYSAYKGLIQRVVSKKFHV
;
A
#
# COMPACT_ATOMS: atom_id res chain seq x y z
N MET A 1 -11.70 -12.73 1.17
CA MET A 1 -11.90 -11.26 1.14
C MET A 1 -10.74 -10.66 0.35
N TYR A 2 -10.97 -10.27 -0.91
CA TYR A 2 -9.95 -9.61 -1.73
C TYR A 2 -9.84 -8.15 -1.29
N SER A 3 -8.74 -7.79 -0.65
CA SER A 3 -8.42 -6.41 -0.29
C SER A 3 -8.02 -5.64 -1.56
N THR A 4 -9.01 -5.15 -2.29
CA THR A 4 -8.74 -4.32 -3.47
C THR A 4 -8.09 -3.01 -3.01
N PRO A 5 -7.18 -2.41 -3.81
CA PRO A 5 -6.58 -1.11 -3.49
C PRO A 5 -7.62 -0.01 -3.22
N LEU A 6 -8.83 -0.18 -3.75
CA LEU A 6 -9.96 0.74 -3.63
C LEU A 6 -10.66 0.69 -2.28
N GLN A 7 -10.67 -0.47 -1.60
CA GLN A 7 -11.46 -0.66 -0.37
C GLN A 7 -11.04 0.28 0.77
N ASN A 8 -9.75 0.64 0.82
CA ASN A 8 -9.19 1.51 1.85
C ASN A 8 -8.82 2.90 1.32
N TYR A 9 -9.19 3.22 0.08
CA TYR A 9 -8.88 4.52 -0.53
C TYR A 9 -9.93 5.55 -0.11
N GLU A 10 -9.47 6.71 0.33
CA GLU A 10 -10.34 7.82 0.67
C GLU A 10 -10.65 8.63 -0.58
N PHE A 11 -11.84 8.42 -1.14
CA PHE A 11 -12.30 9.19 -2.28
C PHE A 11 -12.66 10.61 -1.84
N SER A 12 -12.11 11.60 -2.54
CA SER A 12 -12.60 12.98 -2.50
C SER A 12 -14.02 13.03 -3.07
N LEU A 13 -14.87 13.97 -2.66
CA LEU A 13 -16.13 14.25 -3.36
C LEU A 13 -15.98 15.37 -4.40
N LYS A 14 -14.80 15.99 -4.49
CA LYS A 14 -14.54 17.09 -5.41
C LYS A 14 -14.68 16.63 -6.86
N GLY A 15 -15.47 17.34 -7.65
CA GLY A 15 -15.68 17.03 -9.08
C GLY A 15 -16.51 15.77 -9.34
N LYS A 16 -17.09 15.14 -8.31
CA LYS A 16 -17.93 13.96 -8.46
C LYS A 16 -19.40 14.34 -8.56
N VAL A 17 -20.14 13.59 -9.37
CA VAL A 17 -21.59 13.77 -9.57
C VAL A 17 -22.31 12.71 -8.76
N PHE A 18 -23.34 13.13 -8.02
CA PHE A 18 -24.20 12.20 -7.28
C PHE A 18 -24.95 11.30 -8.26
N PHE A 19 -24.88 10.00 -8.01
CA PHE A 19 -25.48 8.97 -8.86
C PHE A 19 -26.89 8.65 -8.38
N SER A 20 -27.87 8.75 -9.29
CA SER A 20 -29.22 8.25 -9.07
C SER A 20 -29.34 6.84 -9.64
N SER A 21 -29.40 5.85 -8.75
CA SER A 21 -29.65 4.45 -9.12
C SER A 21 -31.01 4.27 -9.80
N HIS A 22 -32.01 5.08 -9.41
CA HIS A 22 -33.31 5.11 -10.05
C HIS A 22 -33.22 5.57 -11.51
N TYR A 23 -32.49 6.67 -11.77
CA TYR A 23 -32.28 7.18 -13.12
C TYR A 23 -31.54 6.17 -14.01
N ALA A 24 -30.46 5.56 -13.49
CA ALA A 24 -29.69 4.56 -14.24
C ALA A 24 -30.54 3.35 -14.65
N ARG A 25 -31.40 2.84 -13.76
CA ARG A 25 -32.36 1.77 -14.10
C ARG A 25 -33.37 2.22 -15.16
N LYS A 26 -33.89 3.45 -15.06
CA LYS A 26 -34.85 4.02 -16.01
C LYS A 26 -34.27 4.17 -17.42
N THR A 27 -32.98 4.46 -17.55
CA THR A 27 -32.30 4.63 -18.84
C THR A 27 -31.68 3.34 -19.38
N GLY A 28 -31.97 2.18 -18.78
CA GLY A 28 -31.43 0.87 -19.23
C GLY A 28 -29.98 0.60 -18.80
N GLY A 29 -29.42 1.38 -17.87
CA GLY A 29 -28.09 1.15 -17.32
C GLY A 29 -28.06 -0.07 -16.39
N THR A 30 -27.00 -0.87 -16.49
CA THR A 30 -26.77 -2.01 -15.60
C THR A 30 -26.03 -1.55 -14.34
N ILE A 31 -26.66 -1.72 -13.18
CA ILE A 31 -25.98 -1.52 -11.89
C ILE A 31 -25.32 -2.84 -11.53
N LEU A 32 -23.99 -2.86 -11.50
CA LEU A 32 -23.23 -3.97 -10.95
C LEU A 32 -23.45 -3.97 -9.43
N ASN A 33 -23.93 -5.10 -8.89
CA ASN A 33 -24.12 -5.24 -7.46
C ASN A 33 -22.76 -5.19 -6.75
N ALA A 34 -22.72 -4.49 -5.62
CA ALA A 34 -21.57 -4.59 -4.73
C ALA A 34 -21.54 -6.00 -4.11
N ASP A 35 -20.35 -6.58 -3.98
CA ASP A 35 -20.13 -7.88 -3.33
C ASP A 35 -20.31 -7.84 -1.79
N ILE A 36 -20.90 -6.77 -1.25
CA ILE A 36 -21.03 -6.51 0.17
C ILE A 36 -22.48 -6.14 0.48
N LEU A 37 -23.03 -6.74 1.52
CA LEU A 37 -24.38 -6.43 2.00
C LEU A 37 -24.42 -5.03 2.60
N GLU A 38 -25.51 -4.30 2.37
CA GLU A 38 -25.69 -2.93 2.85
C GLU A 38 -25.43 -2.80 4.36
N LYS A 39 -25.93 -3.74 5.16
CA LYS A 39 -25.73 -3.77 6.62
C LYS A 39 -24.23 -3.82 7.00
N GLU A 40 -23.44 -4.58 6.26
CA GLU A 40 -22.00 -4.71 6.50
C GLU A 40 -21.25 -3.43 6.14
N ILE A 41 -21.64 -2.76 5.04
CA ILE A 41 -21.07 -1.47 4.64
C ILE A 41 -21.26 -0.44 5.76
N TRP A 42 -22.46 -0.35 6.33
CA TRP A 42 -22.76 0.63 7.38
C TRP A 42 -22.02 0.34 8.69
N ASN A 43 -21.96 -0.92 9.11
CA ASN A 43 -21.16 -1.31 10.28
C ASN A 43 -19.69 -0.92 10.10
N ASN A 44 -19.13 -1.15 8.91
CA ASN A 44 -17.75 -0.78 8.59
C ASN A 44 -17.54 0.74 8.52
N ALA A 45 -18.49 1.48 7.93
CA ALA A 45 -18.47 2.93 7.86
C ALA A 45 -18.48 3.55 9.27
N TRP A 46 -19.35 3.05 10.16
CA TRP A 46 -19.41 3.51 11.54
C TRP A 46 -18.14 3.19 12.32
N GLY A 47 -17.61 1.97 12.19
CA GLY A 47 -16.32 1.62 12.77
C GLY A 47 -15.22 2.59 12.32
N THR A 48 -15.21 2.97 11.04
CA THR A 48 -14.25 3.93 10.49
C THR A 48 -14.42 5.33 11.07
N ILE A 49 -15.66 5.83 11.18
CA ILE A 49 -15.97 7.14 11.76
C ILE A 49 -15.55 7.19 13.22
N LEU A 50 -15.90 6.17 14.01
CA LEU A 50 -15.52 6.07 15.42
C LEU A 50 -14.00 6.03 15.60
N ASN A 51 -13.31 5.24 14.78
CA ASN A 51 -11.85 5.16 14.83
C ASN A 51 -11.19 6.50 14.48
N ARG A 52 -11.71 7.23 13.48
CA ARG A 52 -11.23 8.58 13.15
C ARG A 52 -11.48 9.58 14.28
N ALA A 53 -12.67 9.55 14.88
CA ALA A 53 -13.00 10.41 16.02
C ALA A 53 -12.05 10.14 17.19
N LYS A 54 -11.88 8.86 17.58
CA LYS A 54 -10.93 8.44 18.63
C LYS A 54 -9.50 8.87 18.31
N ALA A 55 -9.05 8.70 17.07
CA ALA A 55 -7.71 9.11 16.65
C ALA A 55 -7.50 10.63 16.81
N LYS A 56 -8.46 11.46 16.37
CA LYS A 56 -8.41 12.92 16.53
C LYS A 56 -8.44 13.38 17.99
N ILE A 57 -9.09 12.62 18.87
CA ILE A 57 -9.11 12.95 20.30
C ILE A 57 -7.78 12.55 20.96
N LYS A 58 -7.22 11.39 20.58
CA LYS A 58 -5.90 10.95 21.04
C LYS A 58 -4.78 11.91 20.66
N THR A 59 -4.81 12.51 19.47
CA THR A 59 -3.80 13.52 19.07
C THR A 59 -3.83 14.78 19.93
N ARG A 60 -4.89 15.00 20.72
CA ARG A 60 -5.01 16.10 21.69
C ARG A 60 -4.58 15.70 23.12
N GLY A 61 -3.94 14.53 23.28
CA GLY A 61 -3.39 14.07 24.57
C GLY A 61 -4.39 13.30 25.45
N VAL A 62 -5.61 13.05 24.98
CA VAL A 62 -6.59 12.26 25.73
C VAL A 62 -6.39 10.77 25.43
N THR A 63 -5.94 10.01 26.41
CA THR A 63 -5.55 8.59 26.26
C THR A 63 -6.71 7.61 26.46
N SER A 64 -7.73 8.01 27.20
CA SER A 64 -8.89 7.19 27.57
C SER A 64 -10.17 7.85 27.03
N VAL A 65 -10.72 7.31 25.93
CA VAL A 65 -12.01 7.76 25.38
C VAL A 65 -12.84 6.55 24.98
N THR A 66 -13.96 6.38 25.65
CA THR A 66 -15.04 5.51 25.22
C THR A 66 -16.03 6.35 24.42
N VAL A 67 -16.16 6.04 23.14
CA VAL A 67 -17.19 6.65 22.27
C VAL A 67 -18.19 5.55 21.98
N ASP A 68 -19.43 5.79 22.38
CA ASP A 68 -20.57 4.92 22.12
C ASP A 68 -21.60 5.69 21.28
N ILE A 69 -22.19 5.03 20.29
CA ILE A 69 -23.19 5.66 19.41
C ILE A 69 -24.57 5.26 19.93
N GLN A 70 -25.22 6.16 20.66
CA GLN A 70 -26.54 5.87 21.23
C GLN A 70 -27.66 5.93 20.20
N ASN A 71 -27.63 6.89 19.28
CA ASN A 71 -28.62 7.05 18.22
C ASN A 71 -27.96 7.61 16.95
N TYR A 72 -28.23 7.01 15.80
CA TYR A 72 -27.87 7.57 14.50
C TYR A 72 -29.06 7.49 13.55
N ASN A 73 -29.35 8.60 12.87
CA ASN A 73 -30.31 8.64 11.78
C ASN A 73 -29.54 8.86 10.47
N ILE A 74 -29.74 7.98 9.49
CA ILE A 74 -29.14 8.13 8.16
C ILE A 74 -30.16 8.91 7.34
N GLU A 75 -29.97 10.22 7.26
CA GLU A 75 -30.93 11.09 6.59
C GLU A 75 -30.96 10.87 5.08
N ASP A 76 -29.80 10.69 4.44
CA ASP A 76 -29.73 10.49 2.98
C ASP A 76 -28.69 9.45 2.56
N LYS A 77 -29.15 8.48 1.77
CA LYS A 77 -28.30 7.48 1.09
C LYS A 77 -27.96 7.99 -0.29
N SER A 78 -26.73 8.48 -0.46
CA SER A 78 -26.25 8.93 -1.77
C SER A 78 -25.23 7.94 -2.33
N PHE A 79 -25.46 7.49 -3.56
CA PHE A 79 -24.45 6.78 -4.33
C PHE A 79 -23.58 7.80 -5.04
N VAL A 80 -22.29 7.53 -5.12
CA VAL A 80 -21.33 8.39 -5.83
C VAL A 80 -20.74 7.58 -6.96
N HIS A 81 -20.79 8.14 -8.18
CA HIS A 81 -20.04 7.57 -9.28
C HIS A 81 -18.57 8.02 -9.18
N ILE A 82 -17.67 7.06 -9.08
CA ILE A 82 -16.22 7.30 -9.01
C ILE A 82 -15.61 6.79 -10.32
N PRO A 83 -15.32 7.70 -11.27
CA PRO A 83 -14.65 7.30 -12.50
C PRO A 83 -13.18 6.99 -12.19
N ILE A 84 -12.71 5.81 -12.58
CA ILE A 84 -11.32 5.36 -12.37
C ILE A 84 -10.70 5.10 -13.73
N TYR A 85 -9.57 5.73 -14.02
CA TYR A 85 -8.72 5.34 -15.13
C TYR A 85 -7.86 4.16 -14.73
N GLN A 86 -7.97 3.09 -15.50
CA GLN A 86 -7.10 1.92 -15.42
C GLN A 86 -6.23 1.89 -16.67
N ALA A 87 -4.92 1.96 -16.47
CA ALA A 87 -3.95 1.81 -17.54
C ALA A 87 -3.01 0.65 -17.20
N THR A 88 -2.75 -0.20 -18.18
CA THR A 88 -1.71 -1.22 -18.13
C THR A 88 -0.61 -0.81 -19.09
N TYR A 89 0.65 -0.85 -18.65
CA TYR A 89 1.79 -0.54 -19.50
C TYR A 89 2.86 -1.62 -19.37
N THR A 90 3.66 -1.80 -20.43
CA THR A 90 4.72 -2.81 -20.45
C THR A 90 6.08 -2.15 -20.31
N TYR A 91 6.91 -2.68 -19.42
CA TYR A 91 8.31 -2.30 -19.26
C TYR A 91 9.15 -3.56 -19.11
N ASP A 92 10.23 -3.70 -19.90
CA ASP A 92 11.11 -4.89 -19.88
C ASP A 92 10.33 -6.22 -20.00
N GLY A 93 9.34 -6.25 -20.89
CA GLY A 93 8.49 -7.43 -21.15
C GLY A 93 7.51 -7.79 -20.03
N ARG A 94 7.34 -6.93 -19.01
CA ARG A 94 6.41 -7.14 -17.89
C ARG A 94 5.33 -6.07 -17.90
N GLU A 95 4.11 -6.49 -17.57
CA GLU A 95 2.99 -5.57 -17.42
C GLU A 95 2.95 -4.96 -16.02
N TYR A 96 2.57 -3.68 -15.96
CA TYR A 96 2.44 -2.89 -14.76
C TYR A 96 1.08 -2.18 -14.75
N LEU A 97 0.44 -2.15 -13.59
CA LEU A 97 -0.87 -1.53 -13.40
C LEU A 97 -0.77 -0.12 -12.81
N PHE A 98 -1.55 0.80 -13.38
CA PHE A 98 -1.76 2.15 -12.89
C PHE A 98 -3.26 2.42 -12.75
N LEU A 99 -3.67 2.92 -11.58
CA LEU A 99 -5.02 3.36 -11.27
C LEU A 99 -5.00 4.81 -10.80
N ALA A 100 -5.82 5.65 -11.43
CA ALA A 100 -6.03 7.04 -11.02
C ALA A 100 -7.52 7.38 -10.94
N ASP A 101 -7.86 8.26 -10.02
CA ASP A 101 -9.18 8.87 -9.93
C ASP A 101 -9.31 9.90 -11.06
N ALA A 102 -10.27 9.67 -11.96
CA ALA A 102 -10.48 10.52 -13.12
C ALA A 102 -11.13 11.87 -12.79
N SER A 103 -11.68 12.03 -11.58
CA SER A 103 -12.34 13.29 -11.17
C SER A 103 -11.38 14.34 -10.61
N ASP A 104 -10.29 13.90 -9.96
CA ASP A 104 -9.34 14.80 -9.30
C ASP A 104 -7.87 14.50 -9.64
N ALA A 105 -7.64 13.64 -10.64
CA ALA A 105 -6.33 13.22 -11.15
C ALA A 105 -5.40 12.60 -10.10
N ARG A 106 -5.93 12.16 -8.95
CA ARG A 106 -5.14 11.52 -7.89
C ARG A 106 -4.78 10.10 -8.25
N MET A 107 -3.52 9.74 -8.01
CA MET A 107 -3.07 8.37 -8.20
C MET A 107 -3.45 7.50 -7.01
N ILE A 108 -4.25 6.47 -7.30
CA ILE A 108 -4.75 5.51 -6.32
C ILE A 108 -3.72 4.38 -6.13
N TYR A 109 -3.16 3.91 -7.24
CA TYR A 109 -2.26 2.76 -7.26
C TYR A 109 -1.33 2.88 -8.45
N ALA A 110 -0.03 2.64 -8.25
CA ALA A 110 0.90 2.44 -9.35
C ALA A 110 1.93 1.40 -8.99
N GLU A 111 2.11 0.45 -9.90
CA GLU A 111 3.28 -0.41 -9.93
C GLU A 111 4.38 0.33 -10.70
N ILE A 112 5.54 0.46 -10.10
CA ILE A 112 6.70 1.14 -10.67
C ILE A 112 7.80 0.10 -10.92
N PRO A 113 8.32 -0.03 -12.16
CA PRO A 113 9.43 -0.92 -12.45
C PRO A 113 10.68 -0.48 -11.69
N VAL A 114 11.37 -1.45 -11.07
CA VAL A 114 12.70 -1.20 -10.54
C VAL A 114 13.70 -1.39 -11.67
N GLY A 115 14.45 -0.33 -11.98
CA GLY A 115 15.45 -0.33 -13.05
C GLY A 115 16.47 -1.46 -12.88
N THR A 116 16.83 -2.10 -13.98
CA THR A 116 17.82 -3.19 -14.02
C THR A 116 19.16 -2.77 -13.45
N GLY A 117 19.61 -1.53 -13.70
CA GLY A 117 20.84 -0.98 -13.13
C GLY A 117 20.87 -0.98 -11.60
N PHE A 118 19.81 -0.48 -10.95
CA PHE A 118 19.70 -0.51 -9.49
C PHE A 118 19.72 -1.94 -8.95
N ARG A 119 18.99 -2.85 -9.61
CA ARG A 119 18.94 -4.26 -9.21
C ARG A 119 20.30 -4.93 -9.30
N MET A 120 21.04 -4.69 -10.38
CA MET A 120 22.39 -5.21 -10.59
C MET A 120 23.37 -4.65 -9.56
N LEU A 121 23.29 -3.36 -9.23
CA LEU A 121 24.11 -2.76 -8.17
C LEU A 121 23.80 -3.37 -6.80
N ALA A 122 22.53 -3.59 -6.48
CA ALA A 122 22.13 -4.20 -5.21
C ALA A 122 22.58 -5.67 -5.10
N LEU A 123 22.47 -6.45 -6.17
CA LEU A 123 22.99 -7.82 -6.23
C LEU A 123 24.53 -7.86 -6.18
N GLY A 124 25.19 -6.93 -6.87
CA GLY A 124 26.65 -6.78 -6.80
C GLY A 124 27.11 -6.42 -5.39
N GLY A 125 26.43 -5.49 -4.73
CA GLY A 125 26.67 -5.14 -3.33
C GLY A 125 26.45 -6.32 -2.38
N ALA A 126 25.45 -7.16 -2.64
CA ALA A 126 25.22 -8.39 -1.89
C ALA A 126 26.39 -9.37 -2.02
N ALA A 127 26.84 -9.63 -3.25
CA ALA A 127 27.98 -10.51 -3.52
C ALA A 127 29.27 -9.96 -2.89
N ALA A 128 29.54 -8.66 -3.07
CA ALA A 128 30.71 -8.00 -2.48
C ALA A 128 30.69 -8.07 -0.94
N SER A 129 29.54 -7.86 -0.32
CA SER A 129 29.39 -7.96 1.15
C SER A 129 29.64 -9.39 1.64
N LEU A 130 29.14 -10.40 0.92
CA LEU A 130 29.39 -11.81 1.26
C LEU A 130 30.88 -12.15 1.17
N VAL A 131 31.55 -11.76 0.09
CA VAL A 131 32.98 -11.99 -0.12
C VAL A 131 33.80 -11.27 0.97
N ALA A 132 33.48 -10.01 1.27
CA ALA A 132 34.13 -9.27 2.34
C ALA A 132 33.94 -9.95 3.70
N GLY A 133 32.72 -10.42 4.00
CA GLY A 133 32.44 -11.19 5.21
C GLY A 133 33.30 -12.44 5.34
N ILE A 134 33.44 -13.22 4.25
CA ILE A 134 34.31 -14.42 4.23
C ILE A 134 35.77 -14.05 4.49
N ILE A 135 36.30 -13.04 3.79
CA ILE A 135 37.69 -12.61 3.93
C ILE A 135 37.98 -12.13 5.36
N VAL A 136 37.14 -11.25 5.90
CA VAL A 136 37.30 -10.72 7.27
C VAL A 136 37.23 -11.84 8.31
N SER A 137 36.38 -12.84 8.08
CA SER A 137 36.27 -14.01 8.98
C SER A 137 37.52 -14.88 8.95
N ILE A 138 38.08 -15.14 7.77
CA ILE A 138 39.34 -15.90 7.62
C ILE A 138 40.48 -15.17 8.33
N ILE A 139 40.61 -13.86 8.13
CA ILE A 139 41.62 -13.04 8.80
C ILE A 139 41.43 -13.08 10.32
N GLY A 140 40.19 -12.96 10.80
CA GLY A 140 39.87 -13.05 12.24
C GLY A 140 40.25 -14.40 12.85
N ILE A 141 40.02 -15.50 12.15
CA ILE A 141 40.43 -16.85 12.59
C ILE A 141 41.97 -16.96 12.63
N GLN A 142 42.67 -16.49 11.59
CA GLN A 142 44.13 -16.51 11.53
C GLN A 142 44.78 -15.66 12.64
N ALA A 143 44.11 -14.60 13.07
CA ALA A 143 44.55 -13.73 14.16
C ALA A 143 44.17 -14.25 15.57
N ASN A 144 43.61 -15.47 15.70
CA ASN A 144 43.08 -16.01 16.96
C ASN A 144 41.96 -15.15 17.60
N LEU A 145 41.14 -14.49 16.77
CA LEU A 145 39.97 -13.70 17.20
C LEU A 145 38.66 -14.34 16.71
N PRO A 146 38.27 -15.53 17.21
CA PRO A 146 37.13 -16.29 16.66
C PRO A 146 35.79 -15.58 16.88
N VAL A 147 35.61 -14.86 18.00
CA VAL A 147 34.39 -14.10 18.27
C VAL A 147 34.22 -12.95 17.27
N PHE A 148 35.32 -12.25 16.95
CA PHE A 148 35.32 -11.19 15.94
C PHE A 148 35.02 -11.74 14.55
N ALA A 149 35.60 -12.88 14.18
CA ALA A 149 35.35 -13.53 12.89
C ALA A 149 33.85 -13.87 12.73
N ILE A 150 33.25 -14.53 13.73
CA ILE A 150 31.84 -14.94 13.69
C ILE A 150 30.90 -13.72 13.64
N THR A 151 31.12 -12.74 14.51
CA THR A 151 30.26 -11.55 14.57
C THR A 151 30.34 -10.70 13.31
N SER A 152 31.55 -10.54 12.76
CA SER A 152 31.75 -9.87 11.46
C SER A 152 31.07 -10.62 10.33
N PHE A 153 31.22 -11.95 10.27
CA PHE A 153 30.56 -12.77 9.25
C PHE A 153 29.05 -12.56 9.24
N ILE A 154 28.42 -12.64 10.42
CA ILE A 154 26.97 -12.49 10.58
C ILE A 154 26.53 -11.08 10.15
N GLY A 155 27.29 -10.04 10.53
CA GLY A 155 27.01 -8.67 10.12
C GLY A 155 27.03 -8.50 8.60
N PHE A 156 28.08 -8.99 7.94
CA PHE A 156 28.18 -8.95 6.48
C PHE A 156 27.12 -9.81 5.78
N LEU A 157 26.78 -10.97 6.36
CA LEU A 157 25.71 -11.82 5.84
C LEU A 157 24.35 -11.12 5.89
N ALA A 158 24.05 -10.39 6.97
CA ALA A 158 22.82 -9.61 7.08
C ALA A 158 22.76 -8.49 6.02
N ILE A 159 23.86 -7.77 5.80
CA ILE A 159 23.96 -6.74 4.75
C ILE A 159 23.79 -7.36 3.36
N ALA A 160 24.43 -8.50 3.12
CA ALA A 160 24.32 -9.23 1.86
C ALA A 160 22.87 -9.67 1.60
N ALA A 161 22.21 -10.27 2.60
CA ALA A 161 20.82 -10.70 2.51
C ALA A 161 19.87 -9.51 2.23
N TYR A 162 20.05 -8.39 2.93
CA TYR A 162 19.23 -7.19 2.72
C TYR A 162 19.42 -6.61 1.31
N SER A 163 20.68 -6.52 0.85
CA SER A 163 21.01 -6.01 -0.49
C SER A 163 20.48 -6.92 -1.60
N ALA A 164 20.60 -8.25 -1.41
CA ALA A 164 20.04 -9.24 -2.33
C ALA A 164 18.51 -9.12 -2.40
N TYR A 165 17.85 -9.00 -1.24
CA TYR A 165 16.40 -8.76 -1.17
C TYR A 165 16.01 -7.52 -2.00
N LYS A 166 16.71 -6.40 -1.84
CA LYS A 166 16.46 -5.19 -2.63
C LYS A 166 16.71 -5.39 -4.14
N GLY A 167 17.73 -6.15 -4.53
CA GLY A 167 18.02 -6.44 -5.93
C GLY A 167 17.02 -7.38 -6.61
N LEU A 168 16.38 -8.26 -5.82
CA LEU A 168 15.35 -9.17 -6.29
C LEU A 168 13.98 -8.51 -6.46
N ILE A 169 13.73 -7.35 -5.82
CA ILE A 169 12.50 -6.58 -6.02
C ILE A 169 12.47 -6.03 -7.45
N GLN A 170 11.43 -6.40 -8.18
CA GLN A 170 11.21 -6.00 -9.58
C GLN A 170 10.14 -4.92 -9.73
N ARG A 171 9.25 -4.79 -8.73
CA ARG A 171 8.16 -3.83 -8.71
C ARG A 171 8.05 -3.19 -7.34
N VAL A 172 7.86 -1.88 -7.34
CA VAL A 172 7.49 -1.12 -6.13
C VAL A 172 6.04 -0.69 -6.31
N VAL A 173 5.22 -0.96 -5.31
CA VAL A 173 3.82 -0.53 -5.30
C VAL A 173 3.73 0.76 -4.50
N SER A 174 3.25 1.82 -5.14
CA SER A 174 2.89 3.04 -4.44
C SER A 174 1.37 3.18 -4.34
N LYS A 175 0.88 3.43 -3.12
CA LYS A 175 -0.55 3.47 -2.78
C LYS A 175 -1.06 4.85 -2.36
N LYS A 176 -0.20 5.87 -2.31
CA LYS A 176 -0.58 7.24 -1.92
C LYS A 176 0.35 8.28 -2.55
N PHE A 177 -0.22 9.16 -3.35
CA PHE A 177 0.40 10.43 -3.72
C PHE A 177 -0.45 11.54 -3.11
N HIS A 178 0.12 12.26 -2.14
CA HIS A 178 -0.41 13.55 -1.74
C HIS A 178 0.26 14.55 -2.68
N VAL A 179 -0.48 15.04 -3.66
CA VAL A 179 -0.14 16.28 -4.37
C VAL A 179 -0.95 17.40 -3.74
#